data_AF-A0AAV9GB55-F1
#
_entry.id   AF-A0AAV9GB55-F1
#
_cell.length_a   1.000
_cell.length_b   1.000
_cell.length_c   1.000
_cell.angle_alpha   90.00
_cell.angle_beta   90.00
_cell.angle_gamma   90.00
#
_symmetry.space_group_name_H-M   'P 1'
#
loop_
_entity.id
_entity.type
_entity.pdbx_description
1 polymer ?
#
loop_
_entity_poly.entity_id
_entity_poly.type
_entity_poly.pdbx_seq_one_letter_code
_entity_poly.pdbx_strand_id
1 'polypeptide(L)'
;MASTYINAFLQIVAMSSPSAHAGLFVPDDDPSQLSPSEHHQIMKVCRSLHQQDWDSTLLQHYQLLTRGWTFQEHILARRVIHFTKKELVWECKSARWCQCGGIGEGLEG
;
A
#
# COMPACT_ATOMS: atom_id res chain seq x y z
N MET A 1 -15.24 -2.64 16.29
CA MET A 1 -14.61 -2.19 15.03
C MET A 1 -13.52 -3.15 14.55
N ALA A 2 -12.60 -3.63 15.40
CA ALA A 2 -11.57 -4.61 15.01
C ALA A 2 -12.13 -5.89 14.34
N SER A 3 -13.29 -6.37 14.78
CA SER A 3 -14.01 -7.51 14.19
C SER A 3 -14.38 -7.32 12.72
N THR A 4 -14.52 -6.07 12.25
CA THR A 4 -14.82 -5.77 10.85
C THR A 4 -13.62 -6.05 9.97
N TYR A 5 -12.44 -5.55 10.33
CA TYR A 5 -11.23 -5.70 9.52
C TYR A 5 -10.68 -7.14 9.54
N ILE A 6 -10.75 -7.82 10.69
CA ILE A 6 -10.26 -9.20 10.82
C ILE A 6 -11.12 -10.24 10.08
N ASN A 7 -12.43 -10.01 10.02
CA ASN A 7 -13.38 -10.90 9.36
C ASN A 7 -13.66 -10.51 7.90
N ALA A 8 -13.20 -9.34 7.45
CA ALA A 8 -13.25 -8.98 6.05
C ALA A 8 -12.47 -10.01 5.21
N PHE A 9 -13.09 -10.50 4.15
CA PHE A 9 -12.41 -11.40 3.21
C PHE A 9 -11.25 -10.69 2.51
N LEU A 10 -11.44 -9.41 2.20
CA LEU A 10 -10.54 -8.54 1.47
C LEU A 10 -10.76 -7.10 1.93
N GLN A 11 -9.67 -6.35 2.11
CA GLN A 11 -9.72 -4.91 2.30
C GLN A 11 -9.16 -4.19 1.06
N ILE A 12 -9.84 -3.12 0.65
CA ILE A 12 -9.43 -2.28 -0.48
C ILE A 12 -8.97 -0.94 0.09
N VAL A 13 -7.76 -0.52 -0.29
CA VAL A 13 -7.15 0.72 0.19
C VAL A 13 -6.84 1.62 -0.98
N ALA A 14 -7.47 2.80 -1.00
CA ALA A 14 -7.23 3.84 -1.99
C ALA A 14 -6.01 4.70 -1.61
N MET A 15 -4.82 4.10 -1.59
CA MET A 15 -3.63 4.67 -0.93
C MET A 15 -3.20 6.04 -1.49
N SER A 16 -3.43 6.28 -2.78
CA SER A 16 -3.11 7.57 -3.44
C SER A 16 -4.32 8.47 -3.64
N SER A 17 -5.50 8.11 -3.11
CA SER A 17 -6.67 8.96 -3.19
C SER A 17 -6.56 10.12 -2.18
N PRO A 18 -6.76 11.38 -2.59
CA PRO A 18 -6.63 12.54 -1.72
C PRO A 18 -7.79 12.68 -0.72
N SER A 19 -8.94 12.04 -0.95
CA SER A 19 -10.09 12.10 -0.04
C SER A 19 -11.10 10.99 -0.29
N ALA A 20 -12.03 10.80 0.65
CA ALA A 20 -13.13 9.84 0.52
C ALA A 20 -14.12 10.17 -0.64
N HIS A 21 -14.07 11.38 -1.20
CA HIS A 21 -14.89 11.80 -2.34
C HIS A 21 -14.16 11.59 -3.68
N ALA A 22 -12.86 11.29 -3.64
CA ALA A 22 -12.07 11.04 -4.83
C ALA A 22 -12.06 9.54 -5.16
N GLY A 23 -11.92 9.24 -6.45
CA GLY A 23 -11.93 7.89 -6.96
C GLY A 23 -10.71 7.07 -6.55
N LEU A 24 -10.79 5.77 -6.86
CA LEU A 24 -9.74 4.80 -6.58
C LEU A 24 -8.60 4.85 -7.61
N PHE A 25 -8.96 5.16 -8.85
CA PHE A 25 -8.04 5.27 -9.97
C PHE A 25 -7.66 6.73 -10.15
N VAL A 26 -6.42 7.06 -9.80
CA VAL A 26 -5.87 8.39 -10.08
C VAL A 26 -5.29 8.33 -11.50
N PRO A 27 -5.79 9.16 -12.44
CA PRO A 27 -5.23 9.20 -13.79
C PRO A 27 -3.77 9.62 -13.72
N ASP A 28 -2.94 8.94 -14.52
CA ASP A 28 -1.54 9.24 -14.61
C ASP A 28 -1.33 10.38 -15.62
N ASP A 29 -0.92 11.55 -15.14
CA ASP A 29 -0.65 12.70 -16.02
C ASP A 29 0.63 12.51 -16.86
N ASP A 30 1.53 11.57 -16.48
CA ASP A 30 2.76 11.29 -17.22
C ASP A 30 3.25 9.83 -17.06
N PRO A 31 3.11 8.98 -18.10
CA PRO A 31 3.57 7.59 -18.08
C PRO A 31 5.09 7.44 -18.18
N SER A 32 5.86 8.51 -18.40
CA SER A 32 7.31 8.44 -18.70
C SER A 32 8.22 8.42 -17.46
N GLN A 33 7.71 8.72 -16.25
CA GLN A 33 8.48 8.71 -15.00
C GLN A 33 8.49 7.34 -14.29
N LEU A 34 8.72 6.26 -15.04
CA LEU A 34 8.79 4.90 -14.50
C LEU A 34 10.21 4.62 -13.96
N SER A 35 10.46 5.00 -12.70
CA SER A 35 11.52 4.37 -11.91
C SER A 35 10.89 3.15 -11.18
N PRO A 36 11.30 1.91 -11.51
CA PRO A 36 10.74 0.72 -10.84
C PRO A 36 11.03 0.70 -9.33
N SER A 37 12.08 1.38 -8.88
CA SER A 37 12.64 1.19 -7.53
C SER A 37 11.89 1.88 -6.40
N GLU A 38 11.19 2.99 -6.65
CA GLU A 38 10.60 3.80 -5.57
C GLU A 38 9.27 3.23 -5.05
N HIS A 39 8.47 2.61 -5.92
CA HIS A 39 7.10 2.21 -5.58
C HIS A 39 7.02 0.87 -4.82
N HIS A 40 8.03 0.00 -4.94
CA HIS A 40 8.12 -1.25 -4.17
C HIS A 40 8.33 -1.02 -2.67
N GLN A 41 8.94 0.12 -2.30
CA GLN A 41 9.39 0.36 -0.93
C GLN A 41 8.22 0.56 0.04
N ILE A 42 7.05 1.02 -0.44
CA ILE A 42 5.87 1.20 0.42
C ILE A 42 5.35 -0.11 1.02
N MET A 43 5.68 -1.24 0.41
CA MET A 43 5.29 -2.57 0.88
C MET A 43 6.25 -3.17 1.91
N LYS A 44 7.51 -2.71 1.94
CA LYS A 44 8.44 -3.05 3.04
C LYS A 44 8.03 -2.33 4.32
N VAL A 45 7.58 -1.09 4.15
CA VAL A 45 7.15 -0.13 5.16
C VAL A 45 5.99 -0.65 6.01
N CYS A 46 4.99 -1.33 5.43
CA CYS A 46 3.77 -1.63 6.15
C CYS A 46 3.82 -2.75 7.23
N ARG A 47 4.89 -3.56 7.31
CA ARG A 47 5.10 -4.50 8.44
C ARG A 47 6.53 -4.59 8.97
N SER A 48 7.52 -4.01 8.30
CA SER A 48 8.93 -4.01 8.73
C SER A 48 9.39 -2.56 8.90
N LEU A 49 9.30 -2.04 10.12
CA LEU A 49 9.58 -0.64 10.44
C LEU A 49 11.06 -0.40 10.73
N HIS A 50 11.70 0.48 9.95
CA HIS A 50 12.84 1.29 10.40
C HIS A 50 12.45 2.77 10.23
N GLN A 51 12.50 3.54 11.33
CA GLN A 51 11.80 4.83 11.49
C GLN A 51 12.38 6.01 10.70
N GLN A 52 13.61 5.92 10.18
CA GLN A 52 14.36 7.10 9.74
C GLN A 52 14.11 7.51 8.27
N ASP A 53 13.58 6.62 7.43
CA ASP A 53 13.38 6.88 5.99
C ASP A 53 11.94 7.31 5.61
N TRP A 54 11.10 7.63 6.61
CA TRP A 54 9.64 7.58 6.45
C TRP A 54 8.92 8.89 6.11
N ASP A 55 9.42 10.06 6.50
CA ASP A 55 8.51 11.21 6.66
C ASP A 55 8.10 11.90 5.35
N SER A 56 9.03 12.30 4.47
CA SER A 56 8.69 13.18 3.35
C SER A 56 7.82 12.50 2.28
N THR A 57 8.19 11.30 1.84
CA THR A 57 7.47 10.58 0.78
C THR A 57 6.09 10.08 1.24
N LEU A 58 5.94 9.63 2.49
CA LEU A 58 4.64 9.20 3.01
C LEU A 58 3.68 10.38 3.23
N LEU A 59 4.19 11.50 3.76
CA LEU A 59 3.38 12.71 3.93
C LEU A 59 2.89 13.26 2.59
N GLN A 60 3.70 13.16 1.54
CA GLN A 60 3.36 13.70 0.23
C GLN A 60 2.42 12.79 -0.58
N HIS A 61 2.67 11.48 -0.57
CA HIS A 61 1.99 10.55 -1.49
C HIS A 61 0.99 9.59 -0.83
N TYR A 62 1.07 9.42 0.50
CA TYR A 62 0.41 8.31 1.20
C TYR A 62 -0.17 8.73 2.56
N GLN A 63 -0.84 9.88 2.56
CA GLN A 63 -1.45 10.51 3.74
C GLN A 63 -2.42 9.61 4.51
N LEU A 64 -2.98 8.58 3.88
CA LEU A 64 -3.81 7.59 4.57
C LEU A 64 -3.03 6.81 5.63
N LEU A 65 -1.74 6.51 5.38
CA LEU A 65 -0.90 5.71 6.26
C LEU A 65 -0.42 6.49 7.50
N THR A 66 -0.48 7.82 7.47
CA THR A 66 -0.10 8.66 8.63
C THR A 66 -1.20 8.73 9.69
N ARG A 67 -2.41 8.22 9.40
CA ARG A 67 -3.53 8.19 10.33
C ARG A 67 -3.44 6.95 11.21
N GLY A 68 -3.43 7.15 12.52
CA GLY A 68 -3.27 6.05 13.49
C GLY A 68 -4.35 4.96 13.42
N TRP A 69 -5.56 5.28 12.95
CA TRP A 69 -6.60 4.26 12.74
C TRP A 69 -6.30 3.37 11.53
N THR A 70 -5.74 3.91 10.44
CA THR A 70 -5.41 3.14 9.22
C THR A 70 -4.41 2.03 9.51
N PHE A 71 -3.51 2.26 10.48
CA PHE A 71 -2.61 1.22 10.96
C PHE A 71 -3.38 0.03 11.57
N GLN A 72 -4.42 0.29 12.36
CA GLN A 72 -5.27 -0.76 12.94
C GLN A 72 -6.03 -1.50 11.86
N GLU A 73 -6.54 -0.80 10.85
CA GLU A 73 -7.22 -1.43 9.71
C GLU A 73 -6.28 -2.39 8.97
N HIS A 74 -5.06 -1.92 8.70
CA HIS A 74 -4.08 -2.67 7.93
C HIS A 74 -3.55 -3.91 8.66
N ILE A 75 -3.17 -3.79 9.93
CA ILE A 75 -2.56 -4.92 10.65
C ILE A 75 -3.56 -6.07 10.88
N LEU A 76 -4.85 -5.75 11.02
CA LEU A 76 -5.92 -6.71 11.25
C LEU A 76 -6.38 -7.41 9.97
N ALA A 77 -6.23 -6.77 8.81
CA ALA A 77 -6.64 -7.35 7.54
C ALA A 77 -5.85 -8.62 7.19
N ARG A 78 -6.56 -9.63 6.69
CA ARG A 78 -5.95 -10.89 6.21
C ARG A 78 -5.40 -10.78 4.80
N ARG A 79 -6.04 -9.93 3.99
CA ARG A 79 -5.78 -9.71 2.56
C ARG A 79 -6.09 -8.25 2.24
N VAL A 80 -5.18 -7.58 1.55
CA VAL A 80 -5.31 -6.17 1.21
C VAL A 80 -4.92 -5.95 -0.25
N ILE A 81 -5.72 -5.16 -0.96
CA ILE A 81 -5.34 -4.57 -2.24
C ILE A 81 -5.11 -3.08 -2.04
N HIS A 82 -3.91 -2.63 -2.37
CA HIS A 82 -3.55 -1.23 -2.40
C HIS A 82 -3.67 -0.72 -3.83
N PHE A 83 -4.51 0.30 -3.99
CA PHE A 83 -4.55 1.12 -5.19
C PHE A 83 -3.63 2.30 -4.96
N THR A 84 -2.42 2.19 -5.49
CA THR A 84 -1.46 3.28 -5.53
C THR A 84 -1.67 4.08 -6.81
N LYS A 85 -0.97 5.22 -6.94
CA LYS A 85 -1.04 6.06 -8.13
C LYS A 85 -0.58 5.32 -9.40
N LYS A 86 0.33 4.35 -9.26
CA LYS A 86 1.05 3.74 -10.40
C LYS A 86 0.72 2.28 -10.63
N GLU A 87 0.45 1.52 -9.57
CA GLU A 87 0.14 0.10 -9.69
C GLU A 87 -0.79 -0.45 -8.61
N LEU A 88 -1.29 -1.65 -8.87
CA LEU A 88 -1.96 -2.46 -7.86
C LEU A 88 -0.96 -3.30 -7.10
N VAL A 89 -1.13 -3.31 -5.78
CA VAL A 89 -0.35 -4.18 -4.92
C VAL A 89 -1.26 -5.04 -4.06
N TRP A 90 -1.01 -6.34 -4.10
CA TRP A 90 -1.66 -7.33 -3.26
C TRP A 90 -0.76 -7.71 -2.08
N GLU A 91 -1.33 -7.77 -0.89
CA GLU A 91 -0.70 -8.33 0.29
C GLU A 91 -1.63 -9.31 1.00
N CYS A 92 -1.06 -10.39 1.51
CA CYS A 92 -1.66 -11.22 2.55
C CYS A 92 -0.62 -11.56 3.63
N LYS A 93 -1.02 -12.33 4.64
CA LYS A 93 -0.14 -12.72 5.75
C LYS A 93 1.08 -13.56 5.33
N SER A 94 1.07 -14.16 4.13
CA SER A 94 2.13 -15.08 3.68
C SER A 94 2.87 -14.61 2.42
N ALA A 95 2.31 -13.67 1.66
CA ALA A 95 2.84 -13.29 0.37
C ALA A 95 2.47 -11.85 0.01
N ARG A 96 3.27 -11.27 -0.88
CA ARG A 96 3.04 -9.97 -1.49
C ARG A 96 3.25 -10.08 -2.99
N TRP A 97 2.49 -9.29 -3.74
CA TRP A 97 2.58 -9.27 -5.18
C TRP A 97 2.33 -7.86 -5.70
N CYS A 98 3.15 -7.39 -6.62
CA CYS A 98 2.93 -6.13 -7.35
C CYS A 98 2.54 -6.44 -8.80
N GLN A 99 1.77 -5.54 -9.41
CA GLN A 99 1.47 -5.59 -10.85
C GLN A 99 2.73 -5.64 -11.70
N CYS A 100 3.81 -5.02 -11.22
CA CYS A 100 5.11 -4.99 -11.84
C CYS A 100 5.91 -6.31 -11.83
N GLY A 101 5.52 -7.31 -11.03
CA GLY A 101 6.27 -8.54 -10.81
C GLY A 101 7.52 -8.47 -9.91
N GLY A 102 8.07 -7.28 -9.62
CA GLY A 102 9.34 -7.12 -8.89
C GLY A 102 9.35 -7.50 -7.41
N ILE A 103 8.19 -7.86 -6.81
CA ILE A 103 8.11 -8.37 -5.43
C ILE A 103 8.33 -9.90 -5.36
N GLY A 104 8.27 -10.61 -6.49
CA GLY A 104 8.31 -12.09 -6.53
C GLY A 104 9.69 -12.73 -6.41
N GLU A 105 10.79 -12.00 -6.58
CA GLU A 105 12.15 -12.59 -6.70
C GLU A 105 12.91 -12.75 -5.37
N GLY A 106 12.23 -12.83 -4.22
CA GLY A 106 12.91 -12.77 -2.91
C GLY A 106 12.38 -13.65 -1.78
N LEU A 107 11.47 -14.60 -2.02
CA LEU A 107 10.95 -15.49 -0.96
C LEU A 107 10.99 -16.98 -1.39
N GLU A 108 12.08 -17.41 -2.00
CA GLU A 108 12.51 -18.81 -1.94
C GLU A 108 13.64 -18.89 -0.92
N GLY A 109 13.31 -19.39 0.29
CA GLY A 109 14.24 -19.55 1.41
C GLY A 109 13.53 -19.79 2.73
#